data_AF-A0A268QUD9-F1
#
_entry.id   AF-A0A268QUD9-F1
#
_cell.length_a   1.000
_cell.length_b   1.000
_cell.length_c   1.000
_cell.angle_alpha   90.00
_cell.angle_beta   90.00
_cell.angle_gamma   90.00
#
_symmetry.space_group_name_H-M   'P 1'
#
loop_
_entity.id
_entity.type
_entity.pdbx_description
1 polymer ?
#
loop_
_entity_poly.entity_id
_entity_poly.type
_entity_poly.pdbx_seq_one_letter_code
_entity_poly.pdbx_strand_id
1 'polypeptide(L)' 'KDKLLKRCQEGFSTVTELADVLVRDYKLSFRQSHLIVQTFVKRLNDTGSNLNDGNEEQIKHIAKELFN' A
#
# COMPACT_ATOMS: atom_id res chain seq x y z
N LYS A 1 -7.01 6.71 -23.22
CA LYS A 1 -6.31 5.66 -22.44
C LYS A 1 -5.86 6.18 -21.07
N ASP A 2 -5.44 7.44 -20.98
CA ASP A 2 -4.89 8.06 -19.74
C ASP A 2 -5.86 8.11 -18.57
N LYS A 3 -7.16 8.30 -18.84
CA LYS A 3 -8.19 8.35 -17.79
C LYS A 3 -8.40 7.00 -17.06
N LEU A 4 -8.16 5.88 -17.74
CA LEU A 4 -8.26 4.54 -17.16
C LEU A 4 -7.00 4.19 -16.37
N LEU A 5 -5.82 4.52 -16.90
CA LEU A 5 -4.55 4.35 -16.18
C LEU A 5 -4.55 5.17 -14.89
N LYS A 6 -4.95 6.44 -14.98
CA LYS A 6 -5.08 7.34 -13.83
C LYS A 6 -6.06 6.77 -12.80
N ARG A 7 -7.21 6.23 -13.22
CA ARG A 7 -8.15 5.56 -12.31
C ARG A 7 -7.64 4.24 -11.73
N CYS A 8 -6.82 3.47 -12.43
CA CYS A 8 -6.17 2.28 -11.87
C CYS A 8 -5.11 2.66 -10.82
N GLN A 9 -4.36 3.74 -11.07
CA GLN A 9 -3.35 4.27 -10.16
C GLN A 9 -3.97 4.96 -8.94
N GLU A 10 -5.07 5.70 -9.12
CA GLU A 10 -5.80 6.40 -8.05
C GLU A 10 -6.78 5.46 -7.31
N GLY A 11 -7.32 4.46 -8.00
CA GLY A 11 -8.36 3.57 -7.49
C GLY A 11 -7.84 2.42 -6.64
N PHE A 12 -6.60 2.50 -6.15
CA PHE A 12 -6.00 1.51 -5.27
C PHE A 12 -6.05 0.07 -5.80
N SER A 13 -6.21 -0.12 -7.11
CA SER A 13 -6.39 -1.44 -7.71
C SER A 13 -5.13 -2.30 -7.62
N THR A 14 -3.97 -1.68 -7.37
CA THR A 14 -2.67 -2.31 -7.14
C THR A 14 -2.43 -2.73 -5.68
N VAL A 15 -3.32 -2.39 -4.75
CA VAL A 15 -3.17 -2.68 -3.31
C VAL A 15 -3.13 -4.17 -3.01
N THR A 16 -3.93 -4.96 -3.72
CA THR A 16 -3.93 -6.42 -3.57
C THR A 16 -2.59 -7.01 -3.96
N GLU A 17 -2.04 -6.59 -5.10
CA GLU A 17 -0.71 -7.04 -5.55
C GLU A 17 0.38 -6.59 -4.57
N LEU A 18 0.27 -5.39 -4.00
CA LEU A 18 1.22 -4.88 -3.01
C LEU A 18 1.18 -5.71 -1.72
N ALA A 19 0.00 -6.15 -1.29
CA ALA A 19 -0.13 -7.07 -0.18
C ALA A 19 0.47 -8.45 -0.51
N ASP A 20 0.25 -8.96 -1.72
CA ASP A 20 0.79 -10.25 -2.17
C ASP A 20 2.33 -10.24 -2.27
N VAL A 21 2.93 -9.13 -2.70
CA VAL A 21 4.39 -8.90 -2.67
C VAL A 21 4.91 -9.00 -1.23
N LEU A 22 4.24 -8.37 -0.27
CA LEU A 22 4.64 -8.43 1.15
C LEU A 22 4.54 -9.84 1.73
N VAL A 23 3.52 -10.60 1.35
CA VAL A 23 3.40 -12.02 1.75
C VAL A 23 4.53 -12.86 1.15
N ARG A 24 4.80 -12.69 -0.15
CA ARG A 24 5.76 -13.50 -0.89
C ARG A 24 7.21 -13.21 -0.51
N ASP A 25 7.58 -11.94 -0.46
CA ASP A 25 8.98 -11.51 -0.36
C ASP A 25 9.42 -11.35 1.10
N TYR A 26 8.49 -10.94 1.98
CA TYR A 26 8.77 -10.69 3.40
C TYR A 26 8.17 -11.74 4.35
N LYS A 27 7.49 -12.76 3.82
CA LYS A 27 6.86 -13.86 4.58
C LYS A 27 5.90 -13.39 5.67
N LEU A 28 5.31 -12.21 5.50
CA LEU A 28 4.26 -11.71 6.37
C LEU A 28 2.98 -12.53 6.18
N SER A 29 2.19 -12.70 7.23
CA SER A 29 0.87 -13.31 7.05
C SER A 29 -0.01 -12.41 6.20
N PHE A 30 -0.91 -13.00 5.41
CA PHE A 30 -1.85 -12.26 4.57
C PHE A 30 -2.57 -11.14 5.33
N ARG A 31 -2.98 -11.44 6.58
CA ARG A 31 -3.63 -10.45 7.46
C ARG A 31 -2.72 -9.26 7.78
N GLN A 32 -1.43 -9.50 8.06
CA GLN A 32 -0.48 -8.44 8.37
C GLN A 32 -0.19 -7.58 7.13
N SER A 33 0.05 -8.22 5.99
CA SER A 33 0.26 -7.52 4.72
C SER A 33 -0.95 -6.66 4.37
N HIS A 34 -2.17 -7.21 4.47
CA HIS A 34 -3.39 -6.48 4.17
C HIS A 34 -3.60 -5.28 5.11
N LEU A 35 -3.27 -5.42 6.40
CA LEU A 35 -3.37 -4.33 7.38
C LEU A 35 -2.36 -3.20 7.12
N ILE A 36 -1.11 -3.55 6.76
CA ILE A 36 -0.08 -2.58 6.38
C ILE A 36 -0.55 -1.78 5.16
N VAL A 37 -0.96 -2.47 4.09
CA VAL A 37 -1.34 -1.78 2.85
C VAL A 37 -2.62 -0.96 3.02
N GLN A 38 -3.61 -1.45 3.77
CA GLN A 38 -4.80 -0.66 4.11
C GLN A 38 -4.43 0.64 4.84
N THR A 39 -3.52 0.56 5.81
CA THR A 39 -3.07 1.73 6.58
C THR A 39 -2.29 2.71 5.69
N PHE A 40 -1.48 2.19 4.79
CA PHE A 40 -0.73 2.97 3.80
C PHE A 40 -1.65 3.73 2.86
N VAL A 41 -2.65 3.05 2.29
CA VAL A 41 -3.69 3.64 1.43
C VAL A 41 -4.45 4.75 2.16
N LYS A 42 -4.83 4.51 3.41
CA LYS A 42 -5.54 5.48 4.23
C LYS A 42 -4.68 6.75 4.44
N ARG A 43 -3.39 6.60 4.77
CA ARG A 43 -2.47 7.74 4.95
C ARG A 43 -2.23 8.52 3.65
N LEU A 44 -2.13 7.84 2.52
CA LEU A 44 -2.02 8.49 1.21
C LEU A 44 -3.28 9.30 0.89
N ASN A 45 -4.46 8.73 1.13
CA ASN A 45 -5.74 9.42 0.92
C ASN A 45 -5.90 10.63 1.86
N ASP A 46 -5.51 10.50 3.14
CA ASP A 46 -5.58 11.58 4.13
C ASP A 46 -4.62 12.75 3.79
N THR A 47 -3.52 12.48 3.10
CA THR A 47 -2.56 13.50 2.65
C THR A 47 -2.88 14.08 1.27
N GLY A 48 -3.93 13.59 0.60
CA GLY A 48 -4.26 13.95 -0.78
C GLY A 48 -3.21 13.54 -1.81
N SER A 49 -2.32 12.62 -1.43
CA SER A 49 -1.20 12.14 -2.26
C SER A 49 -1.61 10.88 -3.01
N ASN A 50 -1.02 10.66 -4.18
CA ASN A 50 -1.31 9.47 -4.97
C ASN A 50 -0.34 8.33 -4.63
N LEU A 51 -0.69 7.10 -5.03
CA LEU A 51 0.16 5.91 -4.86
C LEU A 51 1.58 6.07 -5.46
N ASN A 52 1.76 6.96 -6.44
CA ASN A 52 3.07 7.27 -7.03
C ASN A 52 3.97 8.10 -6.08
N ASP A 53 3.39 8.75 -5.07
CA ASP A 53 4.12 9.50 -4.04
C ASP A 53 4.48 8.61 -2.84
N GLY A 54 3.93 7.39 -2.80
CA GLY A 54 4.18 6.42 -1.76
C GLY A 54 5.55 5.76 -1.91
N ASN A 55 6.36 5.80 -0.85
CA ASN A 55 7.70 5.21 -0.80
C ASN A 55 7.77 3.99 0.12
N GLU A 56 8.74 3.10 -0.12
CA GLU A 56 9.02 1.93 0.72
C GLU A 56 9.27 2.29 2.20
N GLU A 57 9.79 3.48 2.47
CA GLU A 57 10.03 3.98 3.83
C GLU A 57 8.73 4.13 4.63
N GLN A 58 7.65 4.59 3.98
CA GLN A 58 6.35 4.72 4.64
C GLN A 58 5.78 3.35 5.01
N ILE A 59 5.95 2.36 4.13
CA ILE A 59 5.54 0.97 4.39
C ILE A 59 6.34 0.39 5.55
N LYS A 60 7.67 0.59 5.56
CA LYS A 60 8.54 0.16 6.67
C LYS A 60 8.16 0.83 7.99
N HIS A 61 7.81 2.12 7.97
CA HIS A 61 7.37 2.85 9.15
C HIS A 61 6.04 2.30 9.69
N ILE A 62 5.05 2.10 8.81
CA ILE A 62 3.74 1.51 9.17
C ILE A 62 3.92 0.10 9.72
N ALA A 63 4.76 -0.72 9.08
CA ALA A 63 5.06 -2.07 9.55
C ALA A 63 5.70 -2.05 10.95
N LYS A 64 6.66 -1.15 11.19
CA LYS A 64 7.21 -0.97 12.54
C LYS A 64 6.13 -0.53 13.53
N GLU A 65 5.32 0.47 13.23
CA GLU A 65 4.26 0.93 14.16
C GLU A 65 3.23 -0.15 14.50
N LEU A 66 2.87 -1.01 13.54
CA LEU A 66 1.86 -2.05 13.74
C LEU A 66 2.40 -3.29 14.48
N PHE A 67 3.71 -3.54 14.44
CA PHE A 67 4.34 -4.76 14.96
C PHE A 67 5.47 -4.51 15.96
N ASN A 68 5.60 -3.29 16.51
CA ASN A 68 6.48 -2.98 17.66
C ASN A 68 5.81 -3.29 18.99
#